data_AF-A0A1J5T570-F1
#
_entry.id   AF-A0A1J5T570-F1
#
_cell.length_a   1.000
_cell.length_b   1.000
_cell.length_c   1.000
_cell.angle_alpha   90.00
_cell.angle_beta   90.00
_cell.angle_gamma   90.00
#
_symmetry.space_group_name_H-M   'P 1'
#
loop_
_entity.id
_entity.type
_entity.pdbx_description
1 polymer ?
#
loop_
_entity_poly.entity_id
_entity_poly.type
_entity_poly.pdbx_seq_one_letter_code
_entity_poly.pdbx_strand_id
1 'polypeptide(L)'
;MIIPIPYVHCGIGLLMALFSIPLILKKIPMNRVYGIRIGKAYASQHNWYAINAYGGKLLFAFGIFLLAYGWFSLDFVPPPTSAWTPVFLVLPLLVLVPVLAMLNAFVRRLPER
;
A
#
# COMPACT_ATOMS: atom_id res chain seq x y z
N MET A 1 -8.69 22.58 13.66
CA MET A 1 -7.43 21.83 13.87
C MET A 1 -6.99 21.30 12.52
N ILE A 2 -5.87 21.78 11.97
CA ILE A 2 -5.31 21.25 10.72
C ILE A 2 -4.41 20.08 11.13
N ILE A 3 -4.69 18.87 10.65
CA ILE A 3 -3.84 17.71 10.90
C ILE A 3 -2.55 17.92 10.09
N PRO A 4 -1.36 17.90 10.72
CA PRO A 4 -0.09 17.97 9.99
C PRO A 4 0.01 16.88 8.92
N ILE A 5 0.40 17.27 7.71
CA ILE A 5 0.52 16.36 6.57
C ILE A 5 1.38 15.12 6.87
N PRO A 6 2.54 15.23 7.55
CA PRO A 6 3.32 14.05 7.92
C PRO A 6 2.55 13.02 8.75
N TYR A 7 1.61 13.45 9.61
CA TYR A 7 0.79 12.54 10.40
C TYR A 7 -0.22 11.78 9.52
N VAL A 8 -0.68 12.40 8.43
CA VAL A 8 -1.51 11.73 7.42
C VAL A 8 -0.70 10.64 6.73
N HIS A 9 0.54 10.92 6.31
CA HIS A 9 1.43 9.93 5.72
C HIS A 9 1.73 8.78 6.69
N CYS A 10 2.05 9.08 7.94
CA CYS A 10 2.28 8.07 8.98
C CYS A 10 1.04 7.22 9.24
N GLY A 11 -0.15 7.82 9.31
CA GLY A 11 -1.41 7.11 9.52
C GLY A 11 -1.72 6.14 8.37
N ILE A 12 -1.61 6.61 7.12
CA ILE A 12 -1.77 5.76 5.94
C ILE A 12 -0.71 4.64 5.95
N GLY A 13 0.55 4.99 6.21
CA GLY A 13 1.67 4.05 6.20
C GLY A 13 1.49 2.93 7.24
N LEU A 14 1.09 3.28 8.46
CA LEU A 14 0.82 2.34 9.54
C LEU A 14 -0.34 1.41 9.19
N LEU A 15 -1.45 1.94 8.67
CA LEU A 15 -2.59 1.14 8.24
C LEU A 15 -2.19 0.17 7.12
N MET A 16 -1.49 0.64 6.09
CA MET A 16 -1.02 -0.23 5.01
C MET A 16 -0.11 -1.33 5.55
N ALA A 17 0.86 -1.01 6.41
CA ALA A 17 1.76 -2.00 7.00
C ALA A 17 1.01 -3.04 7.83
N LEU A 18 0.15 -2.63 8.78
CA LEU A 18 -0.54 -3.54 9.69
C LEU A 18 -1.50 -4.48 8.95
N PHE A 19 -2.31 -3.96 8.04
CA PHE A 19 -3.25 -4.78 7.26
C PHE A 19 -2.50 -5.72 6.29
N SER A 20 -1.31 -5.35 5.84
CA SER A 20 -0.52 -6.25 4.98
C SER A 20 -0.07 -7.53 5.69
N ILE A 21 0.17 -7.50 7.00
CA ILE A 21 0.73 -8.63 7.77
C ILE A 21 -0.06 -9.94 7.59
N PRO A 22 -1.37 -10.00 7.87
CA PRO A 22 -2.12 -11.26 7.73
C PRO A 22 -2.15 -11.79 6.29
N LEU A 23 -2.02 -10.92 5.28
CA LEU A 23 -1.92 -11.33 3.87
C LEU A 23 -0.56 -11.96 3.57
N ILE A 24 0.52 -11.35 4.04
CA ILE A 24 1.89 -11.87 3.91
C ILE A 24 2.02 -13.25 4.57
N LEU A 25 1.43 -13.40 5.76
CA LEU A 25 1.42 -14.64 6.52
C LEU A 25 0.45 -15.70 5.97
N LYS A 26 -0.25 -15.42 4.87
CA LYS A 26 -1.25 -16.32 4.26
C LYS A 26 -2.32 -16.80 5.25
N LYS A 27 -2.71 -15.94 6.20
CA LYS A 27 -3.70 -16.28 7.25
C LYS A 27 -5.15 -16.02 6.83
N ILE A 28 -5.35 -15.28 5.74
CA ILE A 28 -6.67 -14.87 5.29
C ILE A 28 -7.19 -15.87 4.26
N PRO A 29 -8.25 -16.65 4.56
CA PRO A 29 -8.87 -17.52 3.57
C PRO A 29 -9.58 -16.69 2.47
N MET A 30 -9.85 -17.34 1.34
CA MET A 30 -10.57 -16.72 0.22
C MET A 30 -11.91 -16.16 0.70
N ASN A 31 -12.13 -14.86 0.49
CA ASN A 31 -13.31 -14.16 0.99
C ASN A 31 -13.65 -12.95 0.10
N ARG A 32 -14.78 -12.30 0.38
CA ARG A 32 -15.30 -11.18 -0.44
C ARG A 32 -15.05 -9.79 0.14
N VAL A 33 -14.46 -9.67 1.33
CA VAL A 33 -14.34 -8.39 2.07
C VAL A 33 -12.90 -7.89 2.10
N TYR A 34 -11.95 -8.79 2.26
CA TYR A 34 -10.57 -8.46 2.64
C TYR A 34 -9.52 -9.20 1.80
N GLY A 35 -8.48 -8.46 1.41
CA GLY A 35 -7.41 -8.90 0.54
C GLY A 35 -7.42 -8.23 -0.84
N ILE A 36 -6.51 -8.65 -1.71
CA ILE A 36 -6.41 -8.23 -3.10
C ILE A 36 -7.35 -9.09 -3.94
N ARG A 37 -8.46 -8.49 -4.35
CA ARG A 37 -9.63 -9.16 -4.95
C ARG A 37 -9.68 -8.99 -6.47
N ILE A 38 -8.52 -9.16 -7.12
CA ILE A 38 -8.46 -9.22 -8.59
C ILE A 38 -9.06 -10.57 -9.02
N GLY A 39 -9.77 -10.63 -10.14
CA GLY A 39 -10.47 -11.86 -10.59
C GLY A 39 -9.61 -13.12 -10.54
N LYS A 40 -8.33 -13.01 -10.92
CA LYS A 40 -7.36 -14.12 -10.90
C LYS A 40 -7.04 -14.67 -9.50
N ALA A 41 -7.23 -13.87 -8.45
CA ALA A 41 -7.09 -14.33 -7.07
C ALA A 41 -8.18 -15.33 -6.68
N TYR A 42 -9.33 -15.30 -7.35
CA TYR A 42 -10.43 -16.24 -7.12
C TYR A 42 -10.35 -17.52 -7.98
N ALA A 43 -9.37 -17.62 -8.89
CA ALA A 43 -9.22 -18.79 -9.75
C ALA A 43 -8.85 -20.07 -8.98
N SER A 44 -8.07 -19.95 -7.90
CA SER A 44 -7.67 -21.08 -7.05
C SER A 44 -7.22 -20.60 -5.66
N GLN A 45 -7.21 -21.49 -4.67
CA GLN A 45 -6.62 -21.18 -3.36
C GLN A 45 -5.14 -20.81 -3.47
N HIS A 46 -4.42 -21.47 -4.38
CA HIS A 46 -3.02 -21.16 -4.64
C HIS A 46 -2.85 -19.70 -5.11
N ASN A 47 -3.63 -19.28 -6.12
CA ASN A 47 -3.59 -17.91 -6.62
C ASN A 47 -4.01 -16.90 -5.56
N TRP A 48 -5.04 -17.20 -4.77
CA TRP A 48 -5.47 -16.35 -3.66
C TRP A 48 -4.31 -16.04 -2.72
N TYR A 49 -3.64 -17.06 -2.20
CA TYR A 49 -2.52 -16.87 -1.27
C TYR A 49 -1.28 -16.30 -1.94
N ALA A 50 -1.00 -16.64 -3.20
CA ALA A 50 0.16 -16.10 -3.93
C ALA A 50 0.01 -14.59 -4.16
N ILE A 51 -1.15 -14.15 -4.68
CA ILE A 51 -1.43 -12.75 -4.97
C ILE A 51 -1.50 -11.93 -3.68
N ASN A 52 -2.22 -12.41 -2.66
CA ASN A 52 -2.32 -11.70 -1.39
C ASN A 52 -0.98 -11.61 -0.65
N ALA A 53 -0.18 -12.67 -0.64
CA ALA A 53 1.13 -12.61 0.01
C ALA A 53 2.08 -11.66 -0.74
N TYR A 54 2.11 -11.70 -2.07
CA TYR A 54 2.98 -10.81 -2.85
C TYR A 54 2.54 -9.35 -2.76
N GLY A 55 1.26 -9.06 -3.01
CA GLY A 55 0.77 -7.69 -2.92
C GLY A 55 0.75 -7.16 -1.49
N GLY A 56 0.55 -8.02 -0.48
CA GLY A 56 0.77 -7.69 0.92
C GLY A 56 2.21 -7.24 1.19
N LYS A 57 3.23 -7.92 0.66
CA LYS A 57 4.64 -7.47 0.79
C LYS A 57 4.85 -6.09 0.16
N LEU A 58 4.24 -5.83 -1.00
CA LEU A 58 4.35 -4.53 -1.66
C LEU A 58 3.65 -3.42 -0.86
N LEU A 59 2.45 -3.67 -0.34
CA LEU A 59 1.71 -2.72 0.49
C LEU A 59 2.41 -2.48 1.85
N PHE A 60 3.04 -3.52 2.42
CA PHE A 60 3.86 -3.38 3.61
C PHE A 60 5.07 -2.49 3.35
N ALA A 61 5.82 -2.75 2.27
CA ALA A 61 6.97 -1.92 1.88
C ALA A 61 6.56 -0.47 1.61
N PHE A 62 5.42 -0.26 0.93
CA PHE A 62 4.84 1.07 0.73
C PHE A 62 4.47 1.75 2.07
N GLY A 63 3.89 0.99 3.00
CA GLY A 63 3.56 1.49 4.34
C GLY A 63 4.79 1.93 5.14
N ILE A 64 5.86 1.13 5.12
CA ILE A 64 7.14 1.48 5.73
C ILE A 64 7.76 2.71 5.05
N PHE A 65 7.71 2.79 3.73
CA PHE A 65 8.15 3.97 2.99
C PHE A 65 7.41 5.24 3.43
N LEU A 66 6.08 5.19 3.55
CA LEU A 66 5.28 6.34 3.99
C LEU A 66 5.56 6.73 5.45
N LEU A 67 5.77 5.75 6.33
CA LEU A 67 6.18 6.01 7.71
C LEU A 67 7.53 6.71 7.77
N ALA A 68 8.51 6.21 7.01
CA ALA A 68 9.82 6.83 6.91
C ALA A 68 9.73 8.25 6.34
N TYR A 69 8.99 8.44 5.24
CA TYR A 69 8.77 9.76 4.65
C TYR A 69 8.13 10.73 5.65
N GLY A 70 7.04 10.34 6.32
CA GLY A 70 6.38 11.17 7.31
C GLY A 70 7.30 11.54 8.47
N TRP A 71 8.08 10.58 8.99
CA TRP A 71 9.01 10.83 10.09
C TRP A 71 10.16 11.76 9.70
N PHE A 72 10.81 11.53 8.57
CA PHE A 72 11.99 12.29 8.13
C PHE A 72 11.65 13.63 7.47
N SER A 73 10.38 13.89 7.18
CA SER A 73 9.95 15.14 6.52
C SER A 73 9.40 16.20 7.47
N LEU A 74 9.41 15.96 8.79
CA LEU A 74 8.84 16.87 9.80
C LEU A 74 9.42 18.29 9.73
N ASP A 75 10.73 18.43 9.49
CA ASP A 75 11.41 19.73 9.41
C ASP A 75 11.24 20.43 8.05
N PHE A 76 10.64 19.74 7.06
CA PHE A 76 10.52 20.19 5.67
C PHE A 76 9.07 20.49 5.25
N VAL A 77 8.14 20.52 6.20
CA VAL A 77 6.71 20.72 5.92
C VAL A 77 6.45 22.14 5.39
N PRO A 78 5.88 22.28 4.17
CA PRO A 78 5.53 23.60 3.66
C PRO A 78 4.42 24.27 4.49
N PRO A 79 4.40 25.61 4.61
CA PRO A 79 3.28 26.32 5.21
C PRO A 79 1.96 26.01 4.50
N PRO A 80 0.80 25.94 5.18
CA PRO A 80 -0.47 25.56 4.56
C PRO A 80 -0.89 26.40 3.34
N THR A 81 -0.46 27.66 3.27
CA THR A 81 -0.73 28.60 2.17
C THR A 81 0.21 28.43 0.97
N SER A 82 1.27 27.63 1.09
CA SER A 82 2.25 27.40 0.03
C SER A 82 1.68 26.56 -1.11
N ALA A 83 2.01 26.91 -2.36
CA ALA A 83 1.69 26.11 -3.53
C ALA A 83 2.37 24.73 -3.52
N TRP A 84 3.42 24.54 -2.70
CA TRP A 84 4.12 23.27 -2.55
C TRP A 84 3.41 22.27 -1.63
N THR A 85 2.48 22.74 -0.80
CA THR A 85 1.71 21.90 0.13
C THR A 85 1.00 20.71 -0.55
N PRO A 86 0.23 20.88 -1.64
CA PRO A 86 -0.37 19.74 -2.34
C PRO A 86 0.67 18.80 -2.95
N VAL A 87 1.79 19.33 -3.44
CA VAL A 87 2.88 18.51 -4.00
C VAL A 87 3.47 17.62 -2.91
N PHE A 88 3.78 18.20 -1.75
CA PHE A 88 4.32 17.48 -0.59
C PHE A 88 3.36 16.39 -0.08
N LEU A 89 2.05 16.63 -0.14
CA LEU A 89 1.04 15.64 0.22
C LEU A 89 0.98 14.47 -0.78
N VAL A 90 0.93 14.78 -2.09
CA VAL A 90 0.59 13.80 -3.14
C VAL A 90 1.82 13.02 -3.63
N LEU A 91 2.98 13.66 -3.75
CA LEU A 91 4.18 13.06 -4.34
C LEU A 91 4.57 11.69 -3.75
N PRO A 92 4.67 11.50 -2.41
CA PRO A 92 4.99 10.18 -1.84
C PRO A 92 3.89 9.13 -2.12
N LEU A 93 2.63 9.55 -2.27
CA LEU A 93 1.54 8.63 -2.59
C LEU A 93 1.64 8.09 -4.02
N LEU A 94 2.34 8.79 -4.93
CA LEU A 94 2.56 8.32 -6.30
C LEU A 94 3.42 7.05 -6.37
N VAL A 95 4.16 6.70 -5.31
CA VAL A 95 4.86 5.41 -5.20
C VAL A 95 3.87 4.23 -5.24
N LEU A 96 2.59 4.46 -4.96
CA LEU A 96 1.56 3.44 -5.13
C LEU A 96 1.40 3.01 -6.60
N VAL A 97 1.70 3.89 -7.57
CA VAL A 97 1.58 3.57 -9.00
C VAL A 97 2.51 2.42 -9.42
N PRO A 98 3.85 2.48 -9.20
CA PRO A 98 4.72 1.35 -9.49
C PRO A 98 4.39 0.13 -8.63
N VAL A 99 3.91 0.29 -7.38
CA VAL A 99 3.45 -0.84 -6.55
C VAL A 99 2.30 -1.60 -7.21
N LEU A 100 1.29 -0.89 -7.71
CA LEU A 100 0.17 -1.50 -8.44
C LEU A 100 0.62 -2.10 -9.77
N ALA A 101 1.56 -1.47 -10.47
CA ALA A 101 2.15 -2.00 -11.70
C ALA A 101 2.90 -3.32 -11.45
N MET A 102 3.69 -3.40 -10.37
CA MET A 102 4.39 -4.62 -9.95
C MET A 102 3.42 -5.74 -9.58
N LEU A 103 2.36 -5.41 -8.83
CA LEU A 103 1.29 -6.37 -8.52
C LEU A 103 0.63 -6.90 -9.78
N ASN A 104 0.25 -6.02 -10.72
CA ASN A 104 -0.36 -6.41 -11.97
C ASN A 104 0.58 -7.28 -12.83
N ALA A 105 1.87 -6.92 -12.90
CA ALA A 105 2.88 -7.70 -13.61
C ALA A 105 3.04 -9.10 -13.00
N PHE A 106 2.99 -9.23 -11.67
CA PHE A 106 3.00 -10.52 -10.98
C PHE A 106 1.73 -11.34 -11.28
N VAL A 107 0.55 -10.72 -11.15
CA VAL A 107 -0.76 -11.38 -11.41
C VAL A 107 -0.80 -11.95 -12.83
N ARG A 108 -0.30 -11.21 -13.84
CA ARG A 108 -0.30 -11.68 -15.23
C ARG A 108 0.49 -12.97 -15.44
N ARG A 109 1.48 -13.28 -14.61
CA ARG A 109 2.33 -14.49 -14.72
C ARG A 109 1.68 -15.77 -14.17
N LEU A 110 0.62 -15.64 -13.36
CA LEU A 110 -0.05 -16.80 -12.76
C LEU A 110 -0.95 -17.53 -13.78
N PRO A 111 -1.32 -18.79 -13.55
CA PRO A 111 -2.32 -19.47 -14.39
C PRO A 111 -3.73 -18.90 -14.17
N GLU A 112 -4.59 -19.01 -15.18
CA GLU A 112 -6.00 -18.58 -15.14
C GLU A 112 -6.90 -19.62 -14.43
N ARG A 113 -6.50 -20.91 -14.44
CA ARG A 113 -7.16 -22.05 -13.81
C ARG A 113 -6.13 -23.07 -13.37
#